data_AF-A0A418N8S6-F1
#
_entry.id   AF-A0A418N8S6-F1
#
_cell.length_a   1.000
_cell.length_b   1.000
_cell.length_c   1.000
_cell.angle_alpha   90.00
_cell.angle_beta   90.00
_cell.angle_gamma   90.00
#
_symmetry.space_group_name_H-M   'P 1'
#
loop_
_entity.id
_entity.type
_entity.pdbx_description
1 polymer ?
#
loop_
_entity_poly.entity_id
_entity_poly.type
_entity_poly.pdbx_seq_one_letter_code
_entity_poly.pdbx_strand_id
1 'polypeptide(L)'
;MDSLFLEQLIIYGTVFFLCGLIVSFYLWGKNKKYKRTKEKVAIAKIEGLFEPVSLHPHIDLKSCIGSGACITACPEKDILGIVDGVATVINTSNCVGHGACFHACPVEAITLRIGTESRGVDLPHVSEDYETNIKGMYIAGELGGMGLIKNSVEQGQMAVQSILKSKKPSKENILDLVIIGAGPAGISASLAAKENGLTSVTLEQDSLGGTVYTFPRSKIVMTAPMDLPLYGKVKLFDTNKDELLQLWKKVISEHQLDIREQTKVDKIVPIENDVFKIVTNTEEEFLCHQVLLSIGRRGTPRKLGIPGEESQKVAYRLLEPELIHDKKIVVVGGGDSAIESAMLLMQQNEVTLSYRNDTFSRLKPKNRDKIQDAINEGLLQVIFNSNLVSIKDKSILIKVSNEEPEEMDNDLVYIFAGGELPTKFLENAGVKISKRFGHVMKSHKK
;
A
#
# COMPACT_ATOMS: atom_id res chain seq x y z
N MET A 1 -30.81 -44.79 -52.31
CA MET A 1 -30.33 -43.84 -51.29
C MET A 1 -29.80 -42.66 -52.07
N ASP A 2 -30.49 -41.53 -52.05
CA ASP A 2 -30.19 -40.40 -52.94
C ASP A 2 -28.78 -39.87 -52.67
N SER A 3 -27.96 -39.68 -53.72
CA SER A 3 -26.59 -39.16 -53.61
C SER A 3 -26.53 -37.84 -52.85
N LEU A 4 -27.56 -37.02 -53.00
CA LEU A 4 -27.76 -35.76 -52.28
C LEU A 4 -27.86 -35.95 -50.76
N PHE A 5 -28.51 -37.03 -50.31
CA PHE A 5 -28.65 -37.33 -48.88
C PHE A 5 -27.30 -37.73 -48.28
N LEU A 6 -26.50 -38.51 -49.01
CA LEU A 6 -25.16 -38.94 -48.57
C LEU A 6 -24.20 -37.74 -48.47
N GLU A 7 -24.21 -36.82 -49.44
CA GLU A 7 -23.41 -35.60 -49.41
C GLU A 7 -23.79 -34.68 -48.23
N GLN A 8 -25.09 -34.47 -47.99
CA GLN A 8 -25.56 -33.71 -46.83
C GLN A 8 -25.11 -34.33 -45.51
N LEU A 9 -25.15 -35.66 -45.40
CA LEU A 9 -24.74 -36.38 -44.19
C LEU A 9 -23.23 -36.26 -43.93
N ILE A 10 -22.41 -36.30 -44.98
CA ILE A 10 -20.95 -36.08 -44.90
C ILE A 10 -20.64 -34.63 -44.47
N ILE A 11 -21.30 -33.64 -45.05
CA ILE A 11 -21.08 -32.22 -44.72
C ILE A 11 -21.48 -31.94 -43.27
N TYR A 12 -22.70 -32.30 -42.86
CA TYR A 12 -23.16 -32.07 -41.49
C TYR A 12 -22.38 -32.88 -40.47
N GLY A 13 -22.00 -34.13 -40.79
CA GLY A 13 -21.14 -34.95 -39.95
C GLY A 13 -19.76 -34.34 -39.73
N THR A 14 -19.16 -33.79 -40.80
CA THR A 14 -17.85 -33.11 -40.72
C THR A 14 -17.92 -31.83 -39.90
N VAL A 15 -18.95 -31.00 -40.11
CA VAL A 15 -19.18 -29.78 -39.32
C VAL A 15 -19.38 -30.12 -37.84
N PHE A 16 -20.23 -31.10 -37.53
CA PHE A 16 -20.47 -31.54 -36.15
C PHE A 16 -19.18 -32.06 -35.49
N PHE A 17 -18.38 -32.84 -36.21
CA PHE A 17 -17.09 -33.34 -35.74
C PHE A 17 -16.10 -32.20 -35.46
N LEU A 18 -15.98 -31.22 -36.35
CA LEU A 18 -15.13 -30.05 -36.15
C LEU A 18 -15.59 -29.21 -34.96
N CYS A 19 -16.90 -28.96 -34.83
CA CYS A 19 -17.46 -28.27 -33.66
C CYS A 19 -17.16 -29.05 -32.37
N GLY A 20 -17.33 -30.37 -32.37
CA GLY A 20 -17.01 -31.25 -31.24
C GLY A 20 -15.53 -31.20 -30.86
N LEU A 21 -14.62 -31.22 -31.83
CA LEU A 21 -13.18 -31.08 -31.61
C LEU A 21 -12.82 -29.73 -30.98
N ILE A 22 -13.39 -28.63 -31.50
CA ILE A 22 -13.16 -27.28 -30.97
C ILE A 22 -13.65 -27.19 -29.51
N VAL A 23 -14.86 -27.67 -29.23
CA VAL A 23 -15.42 -27.70 -27.87
C VAL A 23 -14.58 -28.57 -26.95
N SER A 24 -14.16 -29.75 -27.40
CA SER A 24 -13.30 -30.66 -26.63
C SER A 24 -11.96 -30.02 -26.29
N PHE A 25 -11.30 -29.38 -27.26
CA PHE A 25 -10.03 -28.69 -27.04
C PHE A 25 -10.18 -27.51 -26.07
N TYR A 26 -11.27 -26.73 -26.21
CA TYR A 26 -11.60 -25.65 -25.29
C TYR A 26 -11.83 -26.16 -23.86
N LEU A 27 -12.62 -27.23 -23.67
CA LEU A 27 -12.89 -27.84 -22.37
C LEU A 27 -11.62 -28.45 -21.76
N TRP A 28 -10.77 -29.07 -22.57
CA TRP A 28 -9.49 -29.61 -22.13
C TRP A 28 -8.56 -28.50 -21.62
N GLY A 29 -8.44 -27.41 -22.38
CA GLY A 29 -7.69 -26.22 -21.97
C GLY A 29 -8.24 -25.60 -20.67
N LYS A 30 -9.56 -25.52 -20.53
CA LYS A 30 -10.24 -25.04 -19.32
C LYS A 30 -9.94 -25.94 -18.12
N ASN A 31 -10.01 -27.26 -18.28
CA ASN A 31 -9.72 -28.22 -17.23
C ASN A 31 -8.25 -28.16 -16.78
N LYS A 32 -7.31 -27.97 -17.71
CA LYS A 32 -5.89 -27.79 -17.39
C LYS A 32 -5.65 -26.52 -16.58
N LYS A 33 -6.26 -25.40 -16.97
CA LYS A 33 -6.20 -24.13 -16.21
C LYS A 33 -6.85 -24.25 -14.83
N TYR A 34 -7.98 -24.95 -14.74
CA TYR A 34 -8.65 -25.27 -13.48
C TYR A 34 -7.74 -26.02 -12.52
N LYS A 35 -7.15 -27.14 -12.94
CA LYS A 35 -6.24 -27.94 -12.10
C LYS A 35 -5.05 -27.11 -11.58
N ARG A 36 -4.41 -26.35 -12.48
CA ARG A 36 -3.32 -25.43 -12.10
C ARG A 36 -3.75 -24.38 -11.08
N THR A 37 -4.93 -23.79 -11.26
CA THR A 37 -5.45 -22.78 -10.33
C THR A 37 -5.72 -23.41 -8.96
N LYS A 38 -6.32 -24.59 -8.94
CA LYS A 38 -6.61 -25.33 -7.71
C LYS A 38 -5.33 -25.69 -6.94
N GLU A 39 -4.29 -26.12 -7.64
CA GLU A 39 -2.96 -26.36 -7.06
C GLU A 39 -2.38 -25.07 -6.47
N LYS A 40 -2.41 -23.95 -7.22
CA LYS A 40 -1.94 -22.65 -6.72
C LYS A 40 -2.70 -22.21 -5.46
N VAL A 41 -4.01 -22.41 -5.41
CA VAL A 41 -4.82 -22.09 -4.21
C VAL A 41 -4.38 -22.95 -3.02
N ALA A 42 -4.13 -24.25 -3.23
CA ALA A 42 -3.66 -25.14 -2.17
C ALA A 42 -2.30 -24.70 -1.63
N ILE A 43 -1.36 -24.38 -2.52
CA ILE A 43 -0.03 -23.85 -2.15
C ILE A 43 -0.18 -22.53 -1.38
N ALA A 44 -0.97 -21.60 -1.89
CA ALA A 44 -1.18 -20.30 -1.24
C ALA A 44 -1.77 -20.43 0.18
N LYS A 45 -2.61 -21.45 0.44
CA LYS A 45 -3.13 -21.73 1.78
C LYS A 45 -2.05 -22.24 2.71
N ILE A 46 -1.20 -23.16 2.25
CA ILE A 46 -0.08 -23.71 3.03
C ILE A 46 0.92 -22.61 3.37
N GLU A 47 1.24 -21.74 2.40
CA GLU A 47 2.17 -20.62 2.59
C GLU A 47 1.56 -19.41 3.32
N GLY A 48 0.26 -19.44 3.64
CA GLY A 48 -0.45 -18.32 4.27
C GLY A 48 -0.68 -17.11 3.34
N LEU A 49 -0.37 -17.20 2.05
CA LEU A 49 -0.62 -16.14 1.05
C LEU A 49 -2.09 -16.02 0.64
N PHE A 50 -2.90 -17.05 0.92
CA PHE A 50 -4.34 -17.05 0.65
C PHE A 50 -5.10 -16.05 1.52
N GLU A 51 -4.61 -15.81 2.74
CA GLU A 51 -5.23 -14.84 3.65
C GLU A 51 -4.69 -13.43 3.37
N PRO A 52 -5.55 -12.44 3.06
CA PRO A 52 -5.10 -11.10 2.70
C PRO A 52 -4.56 -10.32 3.89
N VAL A 53 -3.54 -9.50 3.63
CA VAL A 53 -2.96 -8.60 4.65
C VAL A 53 -3.46 -7.17 4.58
N SER A 54 -4.10 -6.81 3.47
CA SER A 54 -4.49 -5.45 3.09
C SER A 54 -5.85 -5.48 2.38
N LEU A 55 -6.15 -4.38 1.67
CA LEU A 55 -7.30 -4.30 0.77
C LEU A 55 -7.24 -5.40 -0.30
N HIS A 56 -8.31 -6.18 -0.43
CA HIS A 56 -8.36 -7.32 -1.35
C HIS A 56 -9.76 -7.45 -1.98
N PRO A 57 -9.88 -8.13 -3.14
CA PRO A 57 -11.18 -8.44 -3.73
C PRO A 57 -11.87 -9.57 -2.98
N HIS A 58 -13.14 -9.36 -2.63
CA HIS A 58 -14.06 -10.39 -2.19
C HIS A 58 -15.09 -10.65 -3.28
N ILE A 59 -15.24 -11.91 -3.69
CA ILE A 59 -16.11 -12.35 -4.77
C ILE A 59 -17.43 -12.88 -4.20
N ASP A 60 -18.55 -12.35 -4.68
CA ASP A 60 -19.88 -12.94 -4.47
C ASP A 60 -20.06 -14.14 -5.41
N LEU A 61 -20.05 -15.33 -4.84
CA LEU A 61 -20.15 -16.59 -5.58
C LEU A 61 -21.52 -16.78 -6.25
N LYS A 62 -22.57 -16.10 -5.78
CA LYS A 62 -23.91 -16.20 -6.37
C LYS A 62 -24.04 -15.38 -7.65
N SER A 63 -23.38 -14.21 -7.67
CA SER A 63 -23.42 -13.30 -8.82
C SER A 63 -22.31 -13.59 -9.83
N CYS A 64 -21.22 -14.23 -9.42
CA CYS A 64 -20.09 -14.49 -10.30
C CYS A 64 -20.40 -15.47 -11.43
N ILE A 65 -20.31 -15.01 -12.68
CA ILE A 65 -20.51 -15.83 -13.88
C ILE A 65 -19.22 -16.50 -14.41
N GLY A 66 -18.09 -16.33 -13.72
CA GLY A 66 -16.82 -16.97 -14.12
C GLY A 66 -16.19 -16.43 -15.41
N SER A 67 -16.49 -15.18 -15.79
CA SER A 67 -16.02 -14.57 -17.05
C SER A 67 -14.49 -14.45 -17.15
N GLY A 68 -13.79 -14.39 -16.00
CA GLY A 68 -12.34 -14.19 -15.94
C GLY A 68 -11.86 -12.77 -16.25
N ALA A 69 -12.76 -11.81 -16.50
CA ALA A 69 -12.40 -10.42 -16.78
C ALA A 69 -11.56 -9.78 -15.65
N CYS A 70 -11.90 -10.09 -14.39
CA CYS A 70 -11.17 -9.65 -13.22
C CYS A 70 -9.74 -10.21 -13.12
N ILE A 71 -9.50 -11.40 -13.68
CA ILE A 71 -8.17 -12.04 -13.74
C ILE A 71 -7.33 -11.34 -14.79
N THR A 72 -7.88 -11.14 -16.00
CA THR A 72 -7.20 -10.47 -17.10
C THR A 72 -6.85 -9.02 -16.76
N ALA A 73 -7.70 -8.34 -15.99
CA ALA A 73 -7.49 -6.95 -15.58
C ALA A 73 -6.46 -6.79 -14.44
N CYS A 74 -6.04 -7.87 -13.78
CA CYS A 74 -5.12 -7.78 -12.64
C CYS A 74 -3.66 -7.74 -13.10
N PRO A 75 -2.91 -6.64 -12.87
CA PRO A 75 -1.52 -6.50 -13.29
C PRO A 75 -0.57 -7.34 -12.44
N GLU A 76 -0.90 -7.60 -11.18
CA GLU A 76 -0.05 -8.37 -10.25
C GLU A 76 0.07 -9.85 -10.63
N LYS A 77 -0.87 -10.36 -11.45
CA LYS A 77 -1.03 -11.77 -11.85
C LYS A 77 -1.21 -12.71 -10.64
N ASP A 78 -1.86 -13.86 -10.86
CA ASP A 78 -2.06 -14.89 -9.82
C ASP A 78 -2.65 -14.40 -8.47
N ILE A 79 -3.36 -13.27 -8.46
CA ILE A 79 -4.20 -12.84 -7.33
C ILE A 79 -5.56 -13.56 -7.39
N LEU A 80 -6.06 -13.76 -8.61
CA LEU A 80 -7.35 -14.35 -8.92
C LEU A 80 -7.19 -15.46 -9.94
N GLY A 81 -8.05 -16.47 -9.86
CA GLY A 81 -8.17 -17.56 -10.82
C GLY A 81 -9.61 -18.05 -10.93
N ILE A 82 -9.86 -19.04 -11.79
CA ILE A 82 -11.17 -19.72 -11.86
C ILE A 82 -11.08 -21.08 -11.20
N VAL A 83 -11.91 -21.31 -10.19
CA VAL A 83 -12.13 -22.60 -9.54
C VAL A 83 -13.63 -22.86 -9.53
N ASP A 84 -14.03 -24.06 -9.95
CA ASP A 84 -15.43 -24.51 -9.96
C ASP A 84 -16.39 -23.56 -10.69
N GLY A 85 -15.89 -22.93 -11.77
CA GLY A 85 -16.67 -22.02 -12.61
C GLY A 85 -16.80 -20.60 -12.09
N VAL A 86 -16.22 -20.27 -10.94
CA VAL A 86 -16.28 -18.93 -10.33
C VAL A 86 -14.89 -18.35 -10.10
N ALA A 87 -14.81 -17.02 -10.03
CA ALA A 87 -13.58 -16.33 -9.66
C ALA A 87 -13.25 -16.65 -8.19
N THR A 88 -12.01 -17.05 -7.96
CA THR A 88 -11.49 -17.46 -6.65
C THR A 88 -10.17 -16.78 -6.43
N VAL A 89 -9.94 -16.32 -5.21
CA VAL A 89 -8.66 -15.74 -4.83
C VAL A 89 -7.56 -16.79 -4.71
N ILE A 90 -6.32 -16.40 -5.01
CA ILE A 90 -5.14 -17.27 -4.92
C ILE A 90 -4.14 -16.66 -3.93
N ASN A 91 -3.34 -15.69 -4.36
CA ASN A 91 -2.30 -15.05 -3.55
C ASN A 91 -2.73 -13.66 -3.06
N THR A 92 -3.82 -13.57 -2.30
CA THR A 92 -4.39 -12.27 -1.90
C THR A 92 -3.45 -11.41 -1.06
N SER A 93 -2.53 -12.01 -0.31
CA SER A 93 -1.47 -11.29 0.42
C SER A 93 -0.63 -10.39 -0.49
N ASN A 94 -0.51 -10.73 -1.78
CA ASN A 94 0.23 -9.96 -2.78
C ASN A 94 -0.63 -8.90 -3.47
N CYS A 95 -1.93 -8.80 -3.14
CA CYS A 95 -2.81 -7.80 -3.72
C CYS A 95 -2.39 -6.40 -3.24
N VAL A 96 -2.17 -5.51 -4.20
CA VAL A 96 -1.84 -4.10 -3.91
C VAL A 96 -3.08 -3.20 -3.82
N GLY A 97 -4.29 -3.75 -3.94
CA GLY A 97 -5.53 -2.97 -3.73
C GLY A 97 -5.87 -1.94 -4.83
N HIS A 98 -5.29 -2.06 -6.04
CA HIS A 98 -5.53 -1.13 -7.14
C HIS A 98 -6.97 -1.15 -7.70
N GLY A 99 -7.76 -2.21 -7.43
CA GLY A 99 -9.19 -2.26 -7.73
C GLY A 99 -9.56 -2.50 -9.20
N ALA A 100 -8.63 -2.83 -10.10
CA ALA A 100 -8.99 -3.07 -11.51
C ALA A 100 -9.92 -4.28 -11.67
N CYS A 101 -9.78 -5.30 -10.81
CA CYS A 101 -10.70 -6.44 -10.78
C CYS A 101 -12.14 -6.02 -10.44
N PHE A 102 -12.32 -5.08 -9.51
CA PHE A 102 -13.62 -4.51 -9.14
C PHE A 102 -14.30 -3.85 -10.33
N HIS A 103 -13.56 -3.02 -11.08
CA HIS A 103 -14.08 -2.30 -12.26
C HIS A 103 -14.29 -3.18 -13.49
N ALA A 104 -13.48 -4.22 -13.67
CA ALA A 104 -13.57 -5.12 -14.82
C ALA A 104 -14.67 -6.18 -14.70
N CYS A 105 -15.32 -6.33 -13.54
CA CYS A 105 -16.34 -7.35 -13.33
C CYS A 105 -17.64 -6.96 -14.05
N PRO A 106 -18.09 -7.68 -15.10
CA PRO A 106 -19.25 -7.29 -15.90
C PRO A 106 -20.59 -7.48 -15.17
N VAL A 107 -20.58 -8.22 -14.06
CA VAL A 107 -21.75 -8.54 -13.23
C VAL A 107 -21.60 -7.98 -11.83
N GLU A 108 -20.63 -7.08 -11.61
CA GLU A 108 -20.45 -6.36 -10.36
C GLU A 108 -20.32 -7.24 -9.10
N ALA A 109 -19.89 -8.49 -9.27
CA ALA A 109 -19.79 -9.50 -8.22
C ALA A 109 -18.60 -9.30 -7.27
N ILE A 110 -17.82 -8.23 -7.41
CA ILE A 110 -16.61 -8.00 -6.62
C ILE A 110 -16.82 -6.79 -5.71
N THR A 111 -16.49 -6.96 -4.43
CA THR A 111 -16.34 -5.86 -3.47
C THR A 111 -14.88 -5.78 -3.03
N LEU A 112 -14.38 -4.59 -2.69
CA LEU A 112 -13.06 -4.46 -2.08
C LEU A 112 -13.22 -4.40 -0.57
N ARG A 113 -12.53 -5.29 0.14
CA ARG A 113 -12.64 -5.43 1.59
C ARG A 113 -11.28 -5.31 2.26
N ILE A 114 -11.28 -4.91 3.52
CA ILE A 114 -10.10 -4.86 4.38
C ILE A 114 -10.34 -5.68 5.66
N GLY A 115 -9.31 -6.41 6.07
CA GLY A 115 -9.44 -7.43 7.10
C GLY A 115 -10.19 -8.67 6.60
N THR A 116 -10.11 -9.75 7.36
CA THR A 116 -10.84 -11.02 7.13
C THR A 116 -11.72 -11.31 8.35
N GLU A 117 -12.45 -12.42 8.31
CA GLU A 117 -13.18 -12.91 9.48
C GLU A 117 -12.23 -13.26 10.64
N SER A 118 -11.04 -13.80 10.32
CA SER A 118 -10.00 -14.17 11.28
C SER A 118 -9.05 -13.02 11.65
N ARG A 119 -8.90 -12.02 10.77
CA ARG A 119 -7.92 -10.94 10.90
C ARG A 119 -8.58 -9.56 10.87
N GLY A 120 -8.67 -8.95 12.04
CA GLY A 120 -9.10 -7.56 12.16
C GLY A 120 -8.01 -6.56 11.77
N VAL A 121 -8.43 -5.40 11.27
CA VAL A 121 -7.54 -4.27 10.96
C VAL A 121 -8.04 -3.04 11.71
N ASP A 122 -7.15 -2.35 12.41
CA ASP A 122 -7.48 -1.11 13.10
C ASP A 122 -7.62 0.01 12.08
N LEU A 123 -8.82 0.61 12.05
CA LEU A 123 -9.18 1.69 11.15
C LEU A 123 -9.88 2.79 11.94
N PRO A 124 -9.56 4.08 11.66
CA PRO A 124 -10.36 5.17 12.17
C PRO A 124 -11.77 5.10 11.59
N HIS A 125 -12.73 5.62 12.35
CA HIS A 125 -14.08 5.83 11.83
C HIS A 125 -14.06 6.94 10.78
N VAL A 126 -14.53 6.63 9.57
CA VAL A 126 -14.63 7.56 8.44
C VAL A 126 -15.96 7.30 7.73
N SER A 127 -16.74 8.35 7.48
CA SER A 127 -18.00 8.29 6.73
C SER A 127 -17.76 8.24 5.22
N GLU A 128 -18.81 8.07 4.42
CA GLU A 128 -18.72 8.15 2.95
C GLU A 128 -18.27 9.54 2.46
N ASP A 129 -18.50 10.58 3.26
CA ASP A 129 -18.05 11.95 3.03
C ASP A 129 -16.65 12.23 3.61
N TYR A 130 -15.88 11.19 3.95
CA TYR A 130 -14.53 11.27 4.51
C TYR A 130 -14.44 11.91 5.89
N GLU A 131 -15.57 12.23 6.52
CA GLU A 131 -15.63 12.85 7.84
C GLU A 131 -15.46 11.80 8.95
N THR A 132 -14.74 12.15 10.00
CA THR A 132 -14.57 11.30 11.17
C THR A 132 -15.79 11.38 12.09
N ASN A 133 -15.70 10.77 13.28
CA ASN A 133 -16.69 11.01 14.34
C ASN A 133 -16.60 12.42 14.96
N ILE A 134 -15.58 13.21 14.61
CA ILE A 134 -15.44 14.60 15.02
C ILE A 134 -15.88 15.47 13.85
N LYS A 135 -16.95 16.24 14.05
CA LYS A 135 -17.49 17.14 13.04
C LYS A 135 -16.41 18.12 12.58
N GLY A 136 -16.19 18.19 11.27
CA GLY A 136 -15.20 19.05 10.66
C GLY A 136 -13.78 18.50 10.59
N MET A 137 -13.57 17.27 11.04
CA MET A 137 -12.31 16.56 10.89
C MET A 137 -12.48 15.41 9.90
N TYR A 138 -11.63 15.39 8.88
CA TYR A 138 -11.70 14.48 7.74
C TYR A 138 -10.43 13.62 7.65
N ILE A 139 -10.52 12.44 7.05
CA ILE A 139 -9.38 11.54 6.81
C ILE A 139 -9.36 11.12 5.33
N ALA A 140 -8.19 11.20 4.69
CA ALA A 140 -7.98 10.74 3.33
C ALA A 140 -6.67 9.98 3.15
N GLY A 141 -6.59 9.17 2.08
CA GLY A 141 -5.39 8.43 1.70
C GLY A 141 -5.23 7.09 2.40
N GLU A 142 -3.99 6.63 2.57
CA GLU A 142 -3.69 5.30 3.13
C GLU A 142 -4.29 5.10 4.53
N LEU A 143 -4.48 6.19 5.29
CA LEU A 143 -5.06 6.16 6.63
C LEU A 143 -6.49 5.59 6.64
N GLY A 144 -7.27 5.88 5.59
CA GLY A 144 -8.60 5.32 5.36
C GLY A 144 -8.61 3.87 4.88
N GLY A 145 -7.44 3.23 4.70
CA GLY A 145 -7.33 1.80 4.36
C GLY A 145 -7.15 1.48 2.88
N MET A 146 -7.16 2.48 2.00
CA MET A 146 -6.91 2.32 0.56
C MET A 146 -5.51 2.81 0.19
N GLY A 147 -4.55 1.89 0.12
CA GLY A 147 -3.18 2.18 -0.31
C GLY A 147 -3.07 2.15 -1.84
N LEU A 148 -2.67 3.28 -2.44
CA LEU A 148 -2.12 3.48 -3.79
C LEU A 148 -2.00 5.01 -3.99
N ILE A 149 -1.02 5.49 -4.76
CA ILE A 149 -0.87 6.93 -5.04
C ILE A 149 -2.13 7.50 -5.72
N LYS A 150 -2.61 6.86 -6.80
CA LYS A 150 -3.87 7.24 -7.48
C LYS A 150 -5.05 7.32 -6.52
N ASN A 151 -5.27 6.29 -5.70
CA ASN A 151 -6.39 6.27 -4.76
C ASN A 151 -6.25 7.38 -3.71
N SER A 152 -5.03 7.68 -3.28
CA SER A 152 -4.76 8.77 -2.32
C SER A 152 -5.06 10.13 -2.92
N VAL A 153 -4.65 10.35 -4.18
CA VAL A 153 -4.95 11.57 -4.94
C VAL A 153 -6.46 11.76 -5.08
N GLU A 154 -7.20 10.73 -5.51
CA GLU A 154 -8.65 10.78 -5.67
C GLU A 154 -9.37 11.08 -4.34
N GLN A 155 -8.97 10.42 -3.26
CA GLN A 155 -9.57 10.65 -1.93
C GLN A 155 -9.30 12.05 -1.39
N GLY A 156 -8.12 12.61 -1.64
CA GLY A 156 -7.81 13.99 -1.26
C GLY A 156 -8.79 14.99 -1.88
N GLN A 157 -9.14 14.79 -3.16
CA GLN A 157 -10.13 15.62 -3.87
C GLN A 157 -11.52 15.42 -3.28
N MET A 158 -11.95 14.16 -3.14
CA MET A 158 -13.29 13.85 -2.64
C MET A 158 -13.51 14.38 -1.22
N ALA A 159 -12.49 14.30 -0.35
CA ALA A 159 -12.56 14.87 0.99
C ALA A 159 -12.75 16.39 0.95
N VAL A 160 -12.02 17.12 0.08
CA VAL A 160 -12.22 18.56 -0.10
C VAL A 160 -13.62 18.87 -0.65
N GLN A 161 -14.14 18.07 -1.58
CA GLN A 161 -15.50 18.24 -2.07
C GLN A 161 -16.55 18.07 -0.96
N SER A 162 -16.35 17.14 -0.02
CA SER A 162 -17.21 17.01 1.15
C SER A 162 -17.04 18.17 2.14
N ILE A 163 -15.83 18.69 2.32
CA ILE A 163 -15.54 19.90 3.13
C ILE A 163 -16.29 21.13 2.57
N LEU A 164 -16.39 21.28 1.25
CA LEU A 164 -17.08 22.41 0.63
C LEU A 164 -18.58 22.42 0.96
N LYS A 165 -19.22 21.26 1.13
CA LYS A 165 -20.64 21.16 1.52
C LYS A 165 -20.90 21.70 2.93
N SER A 166 -19.88 21.69 3.79
CA SER A 166 -19.94 22.16 5.18
C SER A 166 -19.14 23.45 5.41
N LYS A 167 -18.75 24.16 4.33
CA LYS A 167 -17.96 25.39 4.39
C LYS A 167 -18.68 26.45 5.23
N LYS A 168 -17.92 27.05 6.15
CA LYS A 168 -18.36 28.20 6.96
C LYS A 168 -17.98 29.53 6.30
N PRO A 169 -18.64 30.64 6.66
CA PRO A 169 -18.19 31.98 6.25
C PRO A 169 -16.75 32.22 6.70
N SER A 170 -15.89 32.65 5.79
CA SER A 170 -14.49 32.93 6.09
C SER A 170 -14.37 34.06 7.12
N LYS A 171 -13.42 33.92 8.05
CA LYS A 171 -13.12 34.89 9.10
C LYS A 171 -11.65 35.28 9.06
N GLU A 172 -11.34 36.50 9.48
CA GLU A 172 -9.96 36.97 9.57
C GLU A 172 -9.18 36.10 10.56
N ASN A 173 -7.94 35.72 10.20
CA ASN A 173 -7.04 34.86 10.98
C ASN A 173 -7.56 33.45 11.28
N ILE A 174 -8.61 32.98 10.58
CA ILE A 174 -9.09 31.59 10.66
C ILE A 174 -9.10 31.01 9.25
N LEU A 175 -8.32 29.96 9.04
CA LEU A 175 -8.26 29.25 7.77
C LEU A 175 -9.54 28.43 7.55
N ASP A 176 -9.95 28.29 6.30
CA ASP A 176 -11.05 27.39 5.96
C ASP A 176 -10.63 25.92 6.23
N LEU A 177 -9.38 25.57 5.92
CA LEU A 177 -8.87 24.20 6.00
C LEU A 177 -7.39 24.11 6.38
N VAL A 178 -7.04 23.30 7.38
CA VAL A 178 -5.65 22.84 7.59
C VAL A 178 -5.53 21.39 7.14
N ILE A 179 -4.54 21.12 6.29
CA ILE A 179 -4.23 19.78 5.77
C ILE A 179 -2.98 19.26 6.49
N ILE A 180 -3.03 18.06 7.04
CA ILE A 180 -1.92 17.49 7.82
C ILE A 180 -1.33 16.31 7.05
N GLY A 181 -0.12 16.49 6.53
CA GLY A 181 0.66 15.54 5.74
C GLY A 181 0.66 15.88 4.25
N ALA A 182 1.85 16.12 3.67
CA ALA A 182 2.08 16.45 2.25
C ALA A 182 2.48 15.23 1.41
N GLY A 183 1.80 14.10 1.66
CA GLY A 183 1.80 12.96 0.74
C GLY A 183 0.85 13.20 -0.45
N PRO A 184 0.65 12.20 -1.34
CA PRO A 184 -0.20 12.34 -2.51
C PRO A 184 -1.64 12.81 -2.22
N ALA A 185 -2.23 12.36 -1.12
CA ALA A 185 -3.56 12.81 -0.69
C ALA A 185 -3.58 14.29 -0.28
N GLY A 186 -2.60 14.73 0.52
CA GLY A 186 -2.53 16.11 0.99
C GLY A 186 -2.18 17.10 -0.10
N ILE A 187 -1.27 16.74 -1.02
CA ILE A 187 -0.94 17.57 -2.19
C ILE A 187 -2.18 17.72 -3.09
N SER A 188 -2.89 16.62 -3.36
CA SER A 188 -4.13 16.64 -4.14
C SER A 188 -5.22 17.48 -3.47
N ALA A 189 -5.38 17.35 -2.15
CA ALA A 189 -6.30 18.17 -1.37
C ALA A 189 -5.92 19.66 -1.38
N SER A 190 -4.63 19.99 -1.33
CA SER A 190 -4.14 21.37 -1.40
C SER A 190 -4.52 22.02 -2.74
N LEU A 191 -4.37 21.28 -3.84
CA LEU A 191 -4.79 21.73 -5.17
C LEU A 191 -6.31 21.91 -5.25
N ALA A 192 -7.09 20.94 -4.76
CA ALA A 192 -8.55 21.03 -4.75
C ALA A 192 -9.03 22.21 -3.88
N ALA A 193 -8.40 22.44 -2.73
CA ALA A 193 -8.69 23.56 -1.86
C ALA A 193 -8.44 24.90 -2.57
N LYS A 194 -7.29 25.01 -3.27
CA LYS A 194 -6.95 26.20 -4.06
C LYS A 194 -7.90 26.42 -5.24
N GLU A 195 -8.24 25.37 -5.98
CA GLU A 195 -9.19 25.40 -7.09
C GLU A 195 -10.55 25.97 -6.67
N ASN A 196 -10.97 25.68 -5.44
CA ASN A 196 -12.25 26.11 -4.87
C ASN A 196 -12.13 27.37 -3.99
N GLY A 197 -10.99 28.06 -4.01
CA GLY A 197 -10.78 29.31 -3.28
C GLY A 197 -10.85 29.19 -1.76
N LEU A 198 -10.45 28.05 -1.19
CA LEU A 198 -10.30 27.87 0.24
C LEU A 198 -8.97 28.44 0.74
N THR A 199 -9.02 29.21 1.82
CA THR A 199 -7.82 29.58 2.59
C THR A 199 -7.31 28.33 3.30
N SER A 200 -6.11 27.87 2.94
CA SER A 200 -5.57 26.62 3.46
C SER A 200 -4.06 26.60 3.57
N VAL A 201 -3.56 25.78 4.49
CA VAL A 201 -2.14 25.47 4.66
C VAL A 201 -1.99 23.97 4.83
N THR A 202 -0.90 23.42 4.29
CA THR A 202 -0.53 22.02 4.45
C THR A 202 0.71 21.90 5.32
N LEU A 203 0.62 21.12 6.40
CA LEU A 203 1.69 20.94 7.37
C LEU A 203 2.30 19.53 7.21
N GLU A 204 3.60 19.44 6.96
CA GLU A 204 4.33 18.19 6.76
C GLU A 204 5.44 18.04 7.80
N GLN A 205 5.47 16.90 8.50
CA GLN A 205 6.46 16.65 9.55
C GLN A 205 7.89 16.52 9.03
N ASP A 206 8.05 15.94 7.84
CA ASP A 206 9.36 15.64 7.25
C ASP A 206 9.53 16.42 5.94
N SER A 207 9.38 15.73 4.81
CA SER A 207 9.62 16.23 3.47
C SER A 207 8.48 15.86 2.53
N LEU A 208 8.34 16.65 1.48
CA LEU A 208 7.35 16.49 0.42
C LEU A 208 7.35 15.09 -0.21
N GLY A 209 6.15 14.56 -0.45
CA GLY A 209 5.94 13.26 -1.09
C GLY A 209 5.73 12.09 -0.12
N GLY A 210 5.83 12.33 1.19
CA GLY A 210 5.55 11.36 2.25
C GLY A 210 6.43 10.10 2.12
N THR A 211 5.82 8.91 2.22
CA THR A 211 6.54 7.62 2.17
C THR A 211 7.47 7.48 0.95
N VAL A 212 7.09 8.04 -0.21
CA VAL A 212 7.91 7.97 -1.44
C VAL A 212 9.27 8.64 -1.26
N TYR A 213 9.35 9.72 -0.49
CA TYR A 213 10.60 10.42 -0.21
C TYR A 213 11.62 9.50 0.48
N THR A 214 11.16 8.53 1.26
CA THR A 214 12.00 7.62 2.04
C THR A 214 12.52 6.42 1.25
N PHE A 215 12.08 6.24 0.01
CA PHE A 215 12.52 5.14 -0.83
C PHE A 215 13.96 5.32 -1.33
N PRO A 216 14.69 4.22 -1.63
CA PRO A 216 15.94 4.30 -2.38
C PRO A 216 15.73 4.98 -3.73
N ARG A 217 16.72 5.73 -4.23
CA ARG A 217 16.62 6.45 -5.53
C ARG A 217 16.22 5.54 -6.69
N SER A 218 16.81 4.34 -6.75
CA SER A 218 16.57 3.35 -7.82
C SER A 218 15.23 2.61 -7.69
N LYS A 219 14.44 2.87 -6.64
CA LYS A 219 13.18 2.16 -6.41
C LYS A 219 12.11 2.58 -7.42
N ILE A 220 11.53 1.58 -8.08
CA ILE A 220 10.33 1.74 -8.90
C ILE A 220 9.12 1.92 -7.97
N VAL A 221 8.35 2.96 -8.25
CA VAL A 221 7.15 3.37 -7.53
C VAL A 221 5.93 3.04 -8.38
N MET A 222 5.15 2.08 -7.91
CA MET A 222 3.94 1.65 -8.60
C MET A 222 2.86 2.74 -8.50
N THR A 223 2.37 3.17 -9.65
CA THR A 223 1.25 4.11 -9.74
C THR A 223 0.46 3.88 -11.03
N ALA A 224 -0.70 4.51 -11.14
CA ALA A 224 -1.55 4.47 -12.31
C ALA A 224 -1.92 5.90 -12.70
N PRO A 225 -2.39 6.12 -13.95
CA PRO A 225 -2.83 7.43 -14.39
C PRO A 225 -3.87 8.01 -13.44
N MET A 226 -3.72 9.30 -13.17
CA MET A 226 -4.51 10.04 -12.19
C MET A 226 -4.77 11.45 -12.72
N ASP A 227 -5.79 12.10 -12.17
CA ASP A 227 -6.11 13.48 -12.48
C ASP A 227 -5.78 14.34 -11.27
N LEU A 228 -5.04 15.43 -11.47
CA LEU A 228 -4.67 16.37 -10.42
C LEU A 228 -5.46 17.68 -10.61
N PRO A 229 -6.10 18.22 -9.56
CA PRO A 229 -6.80 19.51 -9.69
C PRO A 229 -5.81 20.60 -10.11
N LEU A 230 -6.26 21.56 -10.90
CA LEU A 230 -5.44 22.63 -11.51
C LEU A 230 -4.31 22.22 -12.48
N TYR A 231 -3.91 20.94 -12.51
CA TYR A 231 -2.81 20.44 -13.37
C TYR A 231 -3.30 19.53 -14.50
N GLY A 232 -4.38 18.76 -14.27
CA GLY A 232 -4.98 17.83 -15.23
C GLY A 232 -4.39 16.42 -15.20
N LYS A 233 -4.60 15.69 -16.31
CA LYS A 233 -4.30 14.25 -16.40
C LYS A 233 -2.80 13.97 -16.40
N VAL A 234 -2.36 13.19 -15.42
CA VAL A 234 -1.00 12.67 -15.29
C VAL A 234 -0.96 11.22 -15.77
N LYS A 235 -0.15 10.95 -16.79
CA LYS A 235 0.07 9.61 -17.34
C LYS A 235 1.36 9.00 -16.78
N LEU A 236 1.37 8.74 -15.47
CA LEU A 236 2.45 7.99 -14.82
C LEU A 236 2.06 6.52 -14.66
N PHE A 237 2.95 5.64 -15.09
CA PHE A 237 2.90 4.20 -14.87
C PHE A 237 4.26 3.79 -14.31
N ASP A 238 4.29 3.01 -13.23
CA ASP A 238 5.53 2.44 -12.65
C ASP A 238 6.76 3.37 -12.78
N THR A 239 6.67 4.53 -12.13
CA THR A 239 7.65 5.62 -12.21
C THR A 239 8.82 5.38 -11.27
N ASN A 240 9.85 6.23 -11.29
CA ASN A 240 10.87 6.24 -10.24
C ASN A 240 10.56 7.34 -9.20
N LYS A 241 11.26 7.29 -8.07
CA LYS A 241 11.12 8.27 -6.98
C LYS A 241 11.29 9.71 -7.47
N ASP A 242 12.33 9.98 -8.25
CA ASP A 242 12.72 11.34 -8.62
C ASP A 242 11.70 11.99 -9.55
N GLU A 243 11.23 11.26 -10.56
CA GLU A 243 10.17 11.73 -11.48
C GLU A 243 8.88 12.10 -10.72
N LEU A 244 8.48 11.26 -9.76
CA LEU A 244 7.30 11.53 -8.94
C LEU A 244 7.48 12.74 -8.01
N LEU A 245 8.65 12.89 -7.38
CA LEU A 245 8.95 14.05 -6.54
C LEU A 245 9.07 15.34 -7.37
N GLN A 246 9.60 15.27 -8.60
CA GLN A 246 9.65 16.40 -9.52
C GLN A 246 8.25 16.84 -9.93
N LEU A 247 7.34 15.90 -10.21
CA LEU A 247 5.93 16.22 -10.44
C LEU A 247 5.33 16.98 -9.26
N TRP A 248 5.55 16.50 -8.03
CA TRP A 248 5.03 17.18 -6.83
C TRP A 248 5.59 18.59 -6.68
N LYS A 249 6.91 18.75 -6.79
CA LYS A 249 7.55 20.07 -6.71
C LYS A 249 7.02 21.02 -7.79
N LYS A 250 6.88 20.53 -9.02
CA LYS A 250 6.34 21.30 -10.14
C LYS A 250 4.94 21.82 -9.82
N VAL A 251 4.02 20.93 -9.48
CA VAL A 251 2.62 21.25 -9.19
C VAL A 251 2.49 22.21 -8.00
N ILE A 252 3.29 22.02 -6.95
CA ILE A 252 3.32 22.92 -5.78
C ILE A 252 3.79 24.32 -6.18
N SER A 253 4.87 24.42 -6.97
CA SER A 253 5.46 25.69 -7.36
C SER A 253 4.61 26.47 -8.37
N GLU A 254 4.10 25.80 -9.41
CA GLU A 254 3.26 26.40 -10.46
C GLU A 254 1.98 26.98 -9.86
N HIS A 255 1.41 26.29 -8.87
CA HIS A 255 0.20 26.73 -8.20
C HIS A 255 0.45 27.40 -6.86
N GLN A 256 1.69 27.72 -6.46
CA GLN A 256 2.02 28.45 -5.23
C GLN A 256 1.21 27.94 -4.01
N LEU A 257 1.27 26.62 -3.76
CA LEU A 257 0.59 26.01 -2.61
C LEU A 257 1.37 26.33 -1.32
N ASP A 258 0.67 26.70 -0.24
CA ASP A 258 1.31 26.90 1.06
C ASP A 258 1.51 25.54 1.75
N ILE A 259 2.72 25.00 1.62
CA ILE A 259 3.14 23.75 2.26
C ILE A 259 4.34 24.04 3.17
N ARG A 260 4.20 23.75 4.46
CA ARG A 260 5.22 23.92 5.50
C ARG A 260 5.84 22.56 5.83
N GLU A 261 7.03 22.30 5.31
CA GLU A 261 7.85 21.14 5.68
C GLU A 261 8.43 21.31 7.10
N GLN A 262 8.94 20.23 7.70
CA GLN A 262 9.51 20.23 9.06
C GLN A 262 8.55 20.76 10.16
N THR A 263 7.24 20.71 9.88
CA THR A 263 6.17 21.25 10.70
C THR A 263 5.24 20.12 11.12
N LYS A 264 5.67 19.37 12.14
CA LYS A 264 4.91 18.26 12.70
C LYS A 264 3.77 18.80 13.56
N VAL A 265 2.55 18.34 13.31
CA VAL A 265 1.41 18.62 14.20
C VAL A 265 1.47 17.70 15.40
N ASP A 266 1.57 18.28 16.60
CA ASP A 266 1.58 17.53 17.85
C ASP A 266 0.19 17.44 18.48
N LYS A 267 -0.66 18.46 18.33
CA LYS A 267 -2.02 18.49 18.91
C LYS A 267 -3.04 19.14 17.97
N ILE A 268 -4.25 18.60 18.00
CA ILE A 268 -5.44 19.17 17.36
C ILE A 268 -6.47 19.34 18.47
N VAL A 269 -6.82 20.59 18.78
CA VAL A 269 -7.69 20.93 19.91
C VAL A 269 -8.94 21.63 19.38
N PRO A 270 -10.14 21.05 19.53
CA PRO A 270 -11.38 21.79 19.25
C PRO A 270 -11.55 22.91 20.28
N ILE A 271 -11.87 24.11 19.81
CA ILE A 271 -12.17 25.29 20.62
C ILE A 271 -13.59 25.79 20.27
N GLU A 272 -14.01 26.92 20.86
CA GLU A 272 -15.35 27.47 20.65
C GLU A 272 -15.66 27.82 19.17
N ASN A 273 -16.95 27.87 18.83
CA ASN A 273 -17.47 28.22 17.50
C ASN A 273 -17.14 27.22 16.36
N ASP A 274 -16.96 25.94 16.70
CA ASP A 274 -16.40 24.87 15.86
C ASP A 274 -15.22 25.37 15.03
N VAL A 275 -14.17 25.76 15.76
CA VAL A 275 -12.83 26.05 15.26
C VAL A 275 -11.88 25.02 15.89
N PHE A 276 -10.85 24.65 15.15
CA PHE A 276 -9.74 23.84 15.65
C PHE A 276 -8.51 24.72 15.83
N LYS A 277 -7.79 24.48 16.92
CA LYS A 277 -6.44 24.97 17.13
C LYS A 277 -5.45 23.85 16.88
N ILE A 278 -4.55 24.06 15.92
CA ILE A 278 -3.50 23.12 15.53
C ILE A 278 -2.19 23.62 16.13
N VAL A 279 -1.54 22.79 16.94
CA VAL A 279 -0.26 23.11 17.59
C VAL A 279 0.84 22.24 17.01
N THR A 280 1.92 22.87 16.57
CA THR A 280 3.05 22.20 15.93
C THR A 280 4.23 21.98 16.88
N ASN A 281 5.22 21.20 16.44
CA ASN A 281 6.50 21.02 17.15
C ASN A 281 7.34 22.30 17.26
N THR A 282 7.01 23.34 16.50
CA THR A 282 7.65 24.66 16.53
C THR A 282 6.92 25.65 17.44
N GLU A 283 5.88 25.19 18.15
CA GLU A 283 4.96 26.02 18.95
C GLU A 283 4.13 27.02 18.14
N GLU A 284 4.17 26.93 16.80
CA GLU A 284 3.28 27.70 15.93
C GLU A 284 1.85 27.18 16.06
N GLU A 285 0.89 28.11 16.10
CA GLU A 285 -0.54 27.80 16.22
C GLU A 285 -1.30 28.23 14.96
N PHE A 286 -2.12 27.32 14.44
CA PHE A 286 -3.03 27.60 13.33
C PHE A 286 -4.48 27.46 13.80
N LEU A 287 -5.33 28.42 13.44
CA LEU A 287 -6.77 28.34 13.66
C LEU A 287 -7.47 28.00 12.35
N CYS A 288 -8.36 27.02 12.37
CA CYS A 288 -9.11 26.65 11.18
C CYS A 288 -10.52 26.13 11.47
N HIS A 289 -11.40 26.21 10.48
CA HIS A 289 -12.74 25.63 10.59
C HIS A 289 -12.74 24.12 10.40
N GLN A 290 -11.91 23.61 9.48
CA GLN A 290 -11.88 22.20 9.11
C GLN A 290 -10.45 21.67 9.13
N VAL A 291 -10.29 20.37 9.40
CA VAL A 291 -9.00 19.66 9.39
C VAL A 291 -9.08 18.46 8.48
N LEU A 292 -8.11 18.28 7.60
CA LEU A 292 -7.94 17.06 6.79
C LEU A 292 -6.66 16.33 7.19
N LEU A 293 -6.81 15.10 7.67
CA LEU A 293 -5.71 14.21 8.02
C LEU A 293 -5.32 13.33 6.82
N SER A 294 -4.14 13.57 6.27
CA SER A 294 -3.54 12.84 5.13
C SER A 294 -2.15 12.28 5.44
N ILE A 295 -1.89 11.98 6.72
CA ILE A 295 -0.59 11.53 7.26
C ILE A 295 -0.16 10.09 6.88
N GLY A 296 -1.00 9.35 6.15
CA GLY A 296 -0.72 7.97 5.74
C GLY A 296 -0.62 6.98 6.93
N ARG A 297 -0.06 5.80 6.70
CA ARG A 297 0.09 4.74 7.73
C ARG A 297 1.52 4.38 8.08
N ARG A 298 2.49 4.85 7.30
CA ARG A 298 3.89 4.35 7.30
C ARG A 298 4.92 5.41 7.66
N GLY A 299 4.49 6.59 8.15
CA GLY A 299 5.39 7.70 8.44
C GLY A 299 6.41 7.39 9.53
N THR A 300 5.99 6.64 10.57
CA THR A 300 6.85 6.31 11.71
C THR A 300 7.32 4.86 11.63
N PRO A 301 8.63 4.60 11.46
CA PRO A 301 9.15 3.25 11.48
C PRO A 301 9.01 2.63 12.87
N ARG A 302 8.75 1.33 12.93
CA ARG A 302 8.72 0.59 14.19
C ARG A 302 10.13 0.45 14.74
N LYS A 303 10.34 0.97 15.95
CA LYS A 303 11.56 0.76 16.73
C LYS A 303 11.59 -0.65 17.34
N LEU A 304 12.78 -1.20 17.52
CA LEU A 304 13.05 -2.45 18.21
C LEU A 304 12.99 -2.28 19.73
N GLY A 305 13.25 -1.08 20.26
CA GLY A 305 13.26 -0.77 21.69
C GLY A 305 14.43 -1.40 22.43
N ILE A 306 15.58 -1.54 21.76
CA ILE A 306 16.77 -2.21 22.30
C ILE A 306 17.88 -1.21 22.65
N PRO A 307 18.77 -1.52 23.62
CA PRO A 307 19.91 -0.68 23.92
C PRO A 307 20.79 -0.43 22.68
N GLY A 308 21.18 0.84 22.50
CA GLY A 308 22.04 1.28 21.39
C GLY A 308 21.34 1.59 20.06
N GLU A 309 20.01 1.43 20.00
CA GLU A 309 19.21 1.72 18.80
C GLU A 309 19.27 3.20 18.35
N GLU A 310 19.56 4.13 19.25
CA GLU A 310 19.72 5.56 18.92
C GLU A 310 21.13 5.90 18.38
N SER A 311 21.99 4.91 18.17
CA SER A 311 23.33 5.10 17.62
C SER A 311 23.29 5.64 16.18
N GLN A 312 24.29 6.43 15.80
CA GLN A 312 24.42 7.00 14.45
C GLN A 312 24.59 5.94 13.35
N LYS A 313 24.96 4.69 13.71
CA LYS A 313 25.04 3.58 12.74
C LYS A 313 23.71 2.92 12.42
N VAL A 314 22.63 3.33 13.10
CA VAL A 314 21.29 2.78 12.93
C VAL A 314 20.46 3.67 12.04
N ALA A 315 19.87 3.09 10.99
CA ALA A 315 19.01 3.79 10.06
C ALA A 315 17.70 3.03 9.82
N TYR A 316 16.62 3.77 9.59
CA TYR A 316 15.29 3.22 9.29
C TYR A 316 14.86 3.44 7.84
N ARG A 317 15.75 4.04 7.04
CA ARG A 317 15.53 4.44 5.65
C ARG A 317 16.83 4.19 4.90
N LEU A 318 16.73 3.60 3.72
CA LEU A 318 17.85 3.44 2.79
C LEU A 318 17.61 4.38 1.60
N LEU A 319 18.38 5.45 1.51
CA LEU A 319 18.19 6.48 0.48
C LEU A 319 19.13 6.30 -0.71
N GLU A 320 20.42 6.13 -0.42
CA GLU A 320 21.52 6.13 -1.39
C GLU A 320 22.41 4.89 -1.19
N PRO A 321 21.89 3.67 -1.46
CA PRO A 321 22.68 2.45 -1.34
C PRO A 321 23.95 2.48 -2.21
N GLU A 322 23.91 3.21 -3.32
CA GLU A 322 25.03 3.37 -4.24
C GLU A 322 26.25 4.09 -3.67
N LEU A 323 26.14 4.71 -2.48
CA LEU A 323 27.24 5.38 -1.79
C LEU A 323 27.84 4.54 -0.65
N ILE A 324 27.31 3.33 -0.43
CA ILE A 324 27.69 2.46 0.69
C ILE A 324 28.47 1.27 0.12
N HIS A 325 29.75 1.21 0.47
CA HIS A 325 30.68 0.19 -0.02
C HIS A 325 31.56 -0.33 1.11
N ASP A 326 31.98 -1.59 0.98
CA ASP A 326 32.94 -2.25 1.87
C ASP A 326 32.54 -2.19 3.36
N LYS A 327 31.23 -2.33 3.63
CA LYS A 327 30.67 -2.35 4.99
C LYS A 327 30.12 -3.72 5.36
N LYS A 328 30.18 -4.03 6.66
CA LYS A 328 29.39 -5.08 7.32
C LYS A 328 28.04 -4.51 7.75
N ILE A 329 26.97 -4.94 7.10
CA ILE A 329 25.65 -4.34 7.27
C ILE A 329 24.66 -5.39 7.78
N VAL A 330 23.97 -5.06 8.87
CA VAL A 330 22.85 -5.87 9.36
C VAL A 330 21.54 -5.24 8.93
N VAL A 331 20.73 -5.98 8.18
CA VAL A 331 19.37 -5.58 7.83
C VAL A 331 18.38 -6.36 8.69
N VAL A 332 17.45 -5.69 9.34
CA VAL A 332 16.46 -6.31 10.24
C VAL A 332 15.07 -6.29 9.60
N GLY A 333 14.49 -7.46 9.36
CA GLY A 333 13.12 -7.61 8.85
C GLY A 333 12.98 -8.68 7.78
N GLY A 334 11.74 -9.09 7.50
CA GLY A 334 11.44 -10.12 6.48
C GLY A 334 10.29 -9.76 5.54
N GLY A 335 9.98 -8.46 5.42
CA GLY A 335 9.05 -7.94 4.42
C GLY A 335 9.79 -7.43 3.18
N ASP A 336 9.04 -7.08 2.12
CA ASP A 336 9.61 -6.59 0.86
C ASP A 336 10.59 -5.43 1.05
N SER A 337 10.31 -4.48 1.95
CA SER A 337 11.23 -3.35 2.21
C SER A 337 12.60 -3.79 2.74
N ALA A 338 12.65 -4.78 3.61
CA ALA A 338 13.90 -5.30 4.15
C ALA A 338 14.70 -6.03 3.06
N ILE A 339 14.02 -6.87 2.30
CA ILE A 339 14.63 -7.69 1.25
C ILE A 339 15.11 -6.86 0.07
N GLU A 340 14.30 -5.91 -0.41
CA GLU A 340 14.72 -4.97 -1.45
C GLU A 340 15.95 -4.17 -1.01
N SER A 341 16.00 -3.74 0.25
CA SER A 341 17.14 -3.00 0.78
C SER A 341 18.39 -3.88 0.91
N ALA A 342 18.26 -5.11 1.41
CA ALA A 342 19.35 -6.07 1.48
C ALA A 342 19.92 -6.38 0.09
N MET A 343 19.06 -6.62 -0.91
CA MET A 343 19.47 -6.88 -2.29
C MET A 343 20.20 -5.70 -2.95
N LEU A 344 19.83 -4.45 -2.60
CA LEU A 344 20.50 -3.26 -3.09
C LEU A 344 21.90 -3.09 -2.48
N LEU A 345 22.09 -3.53 -1.24
CA LEU A 345 23.36 -3.39 -0.50
C LEU A 345 24.34 -4.53 -0.77
N MET A 346 23.85 -5.76 -0.98
CA MET A 346 24.68 -6.98 -1.02
C MET A 346 25.73 -7.04 -2.14
N GLN A 347 25.56 -6.23 -3.19
CA GLN A 347 26.49 -6.24 -4.34
C GLN A 347 27.87 -5.67 -4.01
N GLN A 348 27.98 -4.81 -2.99
CA GLN A 348 29.20 -4.06 -2.67
C GLN A 348 29.54 -4.12 -1.17
N ASN A 349 28.82 -4.94 -0.41
CA ASN A 349 28.90 -5.00 1.06
C ASN A 349 28.68 -6.43 1.55
N GLU A 350 29.17 -6.71 2.75
CA GLU A 350 28.84 -7.94 3.49
C GLU A 350 27.52 -7.71 4.23
N VAL A 351 26.45 -8.38 3.78
CA VAL A 351 25.10 -8.13 4.31
C VAL A 351 24.55 -9.37 5.02
N THR A 352 24.12 -9.16 6.26
CA THR A 352 23.39 -10.16 7.06
C THR A 352 21.96 -9.69 7.27
N LEU A 353 20.99 -10.48 6.81
CA LEU A 353 19.57 -10.25 7.02
C LEU A 353 19.08 -11.03 8.25
N SER A 354 18.75 -10.32 9.32
CA SER A 354 18.14 -10.88 10.52
C SER A 354 16.62 -10.86 10.41
N TYR A 355 16.00 -12.03 10.60
CA TYR A 355 14.56 -12.17 10.59
C TYR A 355 14.06 -13.12 11.67
N ARG A 356 13.08 -12.64 12.43
CA ARG A 356 12.55 -13.29 13.63
C ARG A 356 11.77 -14.59 13.41
N ASN A 357 11.31 -14.86 12.19
CA ASN A 357 10.57 -16.07 11.87
C ASN A 357 11.48 -17.08 11.16
N ASP A 358 11.00 -18.31 11.01
CA ASP A 358 11.70 -19.40 10.32
C ASP A 358 11.67 -19.28 8.78
N THR A 359 10.66 -18.59 8.24
CA THR A 359 10.37 -18.54 6.81
C THR A 359 9.76 -17.21 6.38
N PHE A 360 10.05 -16.79 5.14
CA PHE A 360 9.43 -15.63 4.53
C PHE A 360 7.99 -15.91 4.09
N SER A 361 7.02 -15.36 4.79
CA SER A 361 5.59 -15.64 4.54
C SER A 361 4.87 -14.57 3.70
N ARG A 362 5.49 -13.42 3.42
CA ARG A 362 4.77 -12.22 2.91
C ARG A 362 5.51 -11.47 1.82
N LEU A 363 6.26 -12.18 0.99
CA LEU A 363 7.01 -11.56 -0.09
C LEU A 363 6.24 -11.59 -1.40
N LYS A 364 6.39 -10.51 -2.16
CA LYS A 364 6.01 -10.53 -3.57
C LYS A 364 6.82 -11.63 -4.28
N PRO A 365 6.23 -12.35 -5.26
CA PRO A 365 6.89 -13.47 -5.92
C PRO A 365 8.27 -13.10 -6.49
N LYS A 366 8.37 -11.94 -7.14
CA LYS A 366 9.63 -11.42 -7.68
C LYS A 366 10.72 -11.25 -6.62
N ASN A 367 10.36 -10.82 -5.41
CA ASN A 367 11.32 -10.65 -4.32
C ASN A 367 11.69 -11.99 -3.68
N ARG A 368 10.73 -12.93 -3.60
CA ARG A 368 10.96 -14.31 -3.14
C ARG A 368 11.98 -15.04 -4.02
N ASP A 369 11.83 -14.97 -5.34
CA ASP A 369 12.73 -15.67 -6.25
C ASP A 369 14.14 -15.09 -6.15
N LYS A 370 14.26 -13.75 -6.20
CA LYS A 370 15.54 -13.06 -6.11
C LYS A 370 16.28 -13.28 -4.79
N ILE A 371 15.57 -13.30 -3.66
CA ILE A 371 16.22 -13.53 -2.37
C ILE A 371 16.75 -14.96 -2.27
N GLN A 372 16.01 -15.93 -2.82
CA GLN A 372 16.44 -17.32 -2.83
C GLN A 372 17.70 -17.50 -3.70
N ASP A 373 17.73 -16.88 -4.88
CA ASP A 373 18.90 -16.89 -5.75
C ASP A 373 20.11 -16.27 -5.05
N ALA A 374 19.94 -15.10 -4.40
CA ALA A 374 21.01 -14.43 -3.65
C ALA A 374 21.57 -15.27 -2.49
N ILE A 375 20.71 -16.01 -1.79
CA ILE A 375 21.12 -16.95 -0.74
C ILE A 375 21.91 -18.11 -1.35
N ASN A 376 21.42 -18.71 -2.43
CA ASN A 376 22.06 -19.85 -3.10
C ASN A 376 23.43 -19.50 -3.68
N GLU A 377 23.59 -18.28 -4.19
CA GLU A 377 24.84 -17.75 -4.71
C GLU A 377 25.80 -17.28 -3.61
N GLY A 378 25.38 -17.29 -2.34
CA GLY A 378 26.19 -16.84 -1.20
C GLY A 378 26.41 -15.33 -1.14
N LEU A 379 25.62 -14.54 -1.89
CA LEU A 379 25.69 -13.08 -1.92
C LEU A 379 25.06 -12.44 -0.68
N LEU A 380 24.12 -13.13 -0.03
CA LEU A 380 23.42 -12.64 1.16
C LEU A 380 23.32 -13.73 2.22
N GLN A 381 23.77 -13.40 3.44
CA GLN A 381 23.55 -14.25 4.60
C GLN A 381 22.18 -13.93 5.21
N VAL A 382 21.38 -14.96 5.48
CA VAL A 382 20.10 -14.81 6.18
C VAL A 382 20.11 -15.62 7.46
N ILE A 383 19.79 -14.98 8.58
CA ILE A 383 19.67 -15.62 9.89
C ILE A 383 18.20 -15.60 10.30
N PHE A 384 17.54 -16.75 10.15
CA PHE A 384 16.16 -16.95 10.60
C PHE A 384 16.07 -17.13 12.12
N ASN A 385 14.85 -17.02 12.65
CA ASN A 385 14.57 -17.09 14.10
C ASN A 385 15.44 -16.14 14.93
N SER A 386 15.88 -15.02 14.36
CA SER A 386 16.85 -14.13 15.00
C SER A 386 16.25 -12.80 15.41
N ASN A 387 16.70 -12.28 16.55
CA ASN A 387 16.36 -10.94 17.02
C ASN A 387 17.62 -10.24 17.55
N LEU A 388 17.79 -8.96 17.21
CA LEU A 388 18.83 -8.14 17.83
C LEU A 388 18.44 -7.87 19.29
N VAL A 389 19.42 -8.01 20.19
CA VAL A 389 19.27 -7.79 21.63
C VAL A 389 19.85 -6.43 22.04
N SER A 390 20.97 -6.03 21.43
CA SER A 390 21.58 -4.70 21.63
C SER A 390 22.50 -4.34 20.47
N ILE A 391 22.78 -3.04 20.33
CA ILE A 391 23.68 -2.49 19.33
C ILE A 391 24.82 -1.79 20.08
N LYS A 392 26.05 -2.27 19.92
CA LYS A 392 27.26 -1.63 20.48
C LYS A 392 27.92 -0.78 19.39
N ASP A 393 29.03 -0.11 19.69
CA ASP A 393 29.70 0.76 18.72
C ASP A 393 30.18 0.00 17.46
N LYS A 394 30.84 -1.15 17.64
CA LYS A 394 31.46 -1.93 16.53
C LYS A 394 30.81 -3.29 16.24
N SER A 395 29.81 -3.65 17.03
CA SER A 395 29.16 -4.95 16.96
C SER A 395 27.68 -4.85 17.31
N ILE A 396 26.94 -5.91 17.05
CA ILE A 396 25.62 -6.17 17.60
C ILE A 396 25.64 -7.44 18.44
N LEU A 397 24.68 -7.53 19.35
CA LEU A 397 24.34 -8.77 20.02
C LEU A 397 23.06 -9.32 19.39
N ILE A 398 23.13 -10.51 18.80
CA ILE A 398 22.01 -11.17 18.12
C ILE A 398 21.67 -12.47 18.85
N LYS A 399 20.38 -12.73 19.04
CA LYS A 399 19.89 -13.99 19.60
C LYS A 399 19.23 -14.80 18.51
N VAL A 400 19.73 -16.01 18.27
CA VAL A 400 19.16 -16.97 17.33
C VAL A 400 18.38 -18.02 18.10
N SER A 401 17.09 -18.15 17.81
CA SER A 401 16.19 -19.07 18.50
C SER A 401 16.26 -18.93 20.03
N ASN A 402 16.45 -20.03 20.76
CA ASN A 402 16.57 -20.05 22.22
C ASN A 402 18.03 -20.15 22.69
N GLU A 403 18.98 -19.86 21.82
CA GLU A 403 20.40 -19.92 22.15
C GLU A 403 20.85 -18.67 22.91
N GLU A 404 22.05 -18.73 23.47
CA GLU A 404 22.69 -17.57 24.09
C GLU A 404 22.98 -16.50 23.02
N PRO A 405 22.83 -15.20 23.35
CA PRO A 405 23.13 -14.15 22.38
C PRO A 405 24.60 -14.17 21.97
N GLU A 406 24.84 -14.12 20.66
CA GLU A 406 26.17 -14.07 20.06
C GLU A 406 26.51 -12.64 19.63
N GLU A 407 27.80 -12.31 19.68
CA GLU A 407 28.31 -11.01 19.24
C GLU A 407 28.78 -11.11 17.79
N MET A 408 28.33 -10.17 16.95
CA MET A 408 28.68 -10.09 15.54
C MET A 408 29.14 -8.69 15.19
N ASP A 409 30.31 -8.57 14.57
CA ASP A 409 30.86 -7.29 14.11
C ASP A 409 29.98 -6.68 13.02
N ASN A 410 29.76 -5.37 13.10
CA ASN A 410 29.03 -4.66 12.07
C ASN A 410 29.34 -3.15 12.06
N ASP A 411 29.27 -2.57 10.86
CA ASP A 411 29.44 -1.13 10.66
C ASP A 411 28.10 -0.39 10.67
N LEU A 412 27.04 -0.97 10.09
CA LEU A 412 25.73 -0.33 9.93
C LEU A 412 24.59 -1.29 10.29
N VAL A 413 23.46 -0.72 10.74
CA VAL A 413 22.21 -1.45 10.99
C VAL A 413 21.06 -0.74 10.28
N TYR A 414 20.33 -1.45 9.42
CA TYR A 414 19.11 -0.98 8.81
C TYR A 414 17.89 -1.71 9.38
N ILE A 415 16.95 -0.98 9.98
CA ILE A 415 15.78 -1.56 10.65
C ILE A 415 14.53 -1.35 9.78
N PHE A 416 13.99 -2.45 9.27
CA PHE A 416 12.75 -2.50 8.48
C PHE A 416 11.71 -3.43 9.13
N ALA A 417 11.41 -3.17 10.40
CA ALA A 417 10.47 -3.95 11.22
C ALA A 417 8.97 -3.62 10.99
N GLY A 418 8.67 -2.78 9.99
CA GLY A 418 7.33 -2.27 9.69
C GLY A 418 7.14 -0.82 10.16
N GLY A 419 5.92 -0.29 9.99
CA GLY A 419 5.53 1.03 10.47
C GLY A 419 4.54 0.94 11.64
N GLU A 420 4.50 1.98 12.46
CA GLU A 420 3.45 2.17 13.46
C GLU A 420 2.30 2.98 12.87
N LEU A 421 1.07 2.50 13.10
CA LEU A 421 -0.11 3.29 12.78
C LEU A 421 -0.15 4.49 13.75
N PRO A 422 -0.55 5.69 13.27
CA PRO A 422 -0.65 6.88 14.12
C PRO A 422 -1.87 6.83 15.07
N THR A 423 -2.19 5.66 15.62
CA THR A 423 -3.36 5.37 16.46
C THR A 423 -3.43 6.33 17.65
N LYS A 424 -2.33 6.47 18.39
CA LYS A 424 -2.25 7.37 19.55
C LYS A 424 -2.52 8.83 19.19
N PHE A 425 -1.97 9.29 18.07
CA PHE A 425 -2.19 10.67 17.59
C PHE A 425 -3.67 10.91 17.26
N LEU A 426 -4.29 9.97 16.55
CA LEU A 426 -5.70 10.02 16.21
C LEU A 426 -6.62 9.96 17.44
N GLU A 427 -6.33 9.06 18.38
CA GLU A 427 -7.08 8.93 19.64
C GLU A 427 -6.97 10.22 20.47
N ASN A 428 -5.78 10.81 20.56
CA ASN A 428 -5.56 12.10 21.23
C ASN A 428 -6.33 13.24 20.54
N ALA A 429 -6.55 13.17 19.22
CA ALA A 429 -7.40 14.09 18.47
C ALA A 429 -8.91 13.78 18.60
N GLY A 430 -9.29 12.74 19.35
CA GLY A 430 -10.68 12.32 19.59
C GLY A 430 -11.27 11.41 18.50
N VAL A 431 -10.46 10.96 17.53
CA VAL A 431 -10.91 10.04 16.48
C VAL A 431 -11.03 8.63 17.05
N LYS A 432 -12.21 8.04 16.91
CA LYS A 432 -12.49 6.66 17.33
C LYS A 432 -11.82 5.69 16.37
N ILE A 433 -11.02 4.77 16.92
CA ILE A 433 -10.42 3.66 16.19
C ILE A 433 -11.16 2.38 16.51
N SER A 434 -11.45 1.61 15.47
CA SER A 434 -12.23 0.39 15.55
C SER A 434 -11.53 -0.73 14.81
N LYS A 435 -11.48 -1.92 15.42
CA LYS A 435 -10.98 -3.11 14.75
C LYS A 435 -12.05 -3.66 13.82
N ARG A 436 -11.78 -3.66 12.52
CA ARG A 436 -12.72 -4.06 11.47
C ARG A 436 -12.35 -5.42 10.88
N PHE A 437 -13.35 -6.29 10.71
CA PHE A 437 -13.22 -7.63 10.16
C PHE A 437 -14.04 -7.72 8.87
N GLY A 438 -13.41 -8.10 7.76
CA GLY A 438 -14.07 -8.23 6.45
C GLY A 438 -14.81 -6.97 5.98
N HIS A 439 -14.37 -5.77 6.37
CA HIS A 439 -15.11 -4.53 6.16
C HIS A 439 -15.07 -4.10 4.69
N VAL A 440 -16.22 -3.71 4.15
CA VAL A 440 -16.37 -3.29 2.76
C VAL A 440 -15.89 -1.85 2.60
N MET A 441 -14.80 -1.68 1.87
CA MET A 441 -14.24 -0.37 1.52
C MET A 441 -14.84 0.18 0.23
N LYS A 442 -15.18 -0.70 -0.72
CA LYS A 442 -15.79 -0.33 -1.99
C LYS A 442 -16.75 -1.40 -2.44
N SER A 443 -17.96 -0.99 -2.82
CA SER A 443 -18.99 -1.81 -3.44
C SER A 443 -19.57 -1.09 -4.64
N HIS A 444 -20.13 -1.86 -5.58
CA HIS A 444 -20.96 -1.29 -6.63
C HIS A 444 -22.27 -0.76 -6.00
N LYS A 445 -22.77 0.37 -6.49
CA LYS A 445 -24.06 0.90 -6.06
C LYS A 445 -25.14 0.01 -6.69
N LYS A 446 -25.95 -0.63 -5.86
CA LYS A 446 -27.10 -1.40 -6.31
C LYS A 446 -28.23 -0.49 -6.76
#